data_AF-Q9RCH0-F1
#
_entry.id   AF-Q9RCH0-F1
#
_cell.length_a   1.000
_cell.length_b   1.000
_cell.length_c   1.000
_cell.angle_alpha   90.00
_cell.angle_beta   90.00
_cell.angle_gamma   90.00
#
_symmetry.space_group_name_H-M   'P 1'
#
loop_
_entity.id
_entity.type
_entity.pdbx_description
1 polymer ?
#
loop_
_entity_poly.entity_id
_entity_poly.type
_entity_poly.pdbx_seq_one_letter_code
_entity_poly.pdbx_strand_id
1 'polypeptide(L)'
;MFKSQTAILPEAGPFALYTLLKVRQNHAHVLQALKALPALVEEINQNQPGAELTVSVAFSKGFWSHFEMASPPELIDFPELGEGETHAPSTDVDVLIHCHATRHDLLFYTLRKGISDIAQDIEIVDETYGFRYLDARDMTGFIDGTENPKAEKRAEVALVADGDFAGGSYVMVQRFVHNLPAWNRLNLAAQEKVIGRTKPDSVELENVPAASHVGRVDIKEEGKGLKIVRHSLPYGSVSGDHGLLFIAYCHTLHNFKTMLESMYGVTDGKTDQLLRFTKDRDRGLFLCTVASDVAGTDTQESIMQHCCICFMPKPSLVLGFLIKENSLYTDKRTSKQSCKECSSHGHDGKYQCVCAGSTATS
;
A
#
# COMPACT_ATOMS: atom_id res chain seq x y z
N MET A 1 -16.74 12.13 6.58
CA MET A 1 -16.20 12.05 5.20
C MET A 1 -14.90 11.29 5.32
N PHE A 2 -14.82 10.08 4.76
CA PHE A 2 -13.61 9.26 4.87
C PHE A 2 -12.51 9.89 4.02
N LYS A 3 -11.30 10.00 4.57
CA LYS A 3 -10.13 10.51 3.85
C LYS A 3 -9.35 9.34 3.25
N SER A 4 -9.05 9.44 1.96
CA SER A 4 -8.15 8.52 1.29
C SER A 4 -6.69 8.90 1.53
N GLN A 5 -5.78 7.95 1.31
CA GLN A 5 -4.34 8.21 1.40
C GLN A 5 -3.89 9.16 0.28
N THR A 6 -2.87 9.98 0.54
CA THR A 6 -2.55 11.18 -0.25
C THR A 6 -2.05 10.88 -1.66
N ALA A 7 -1.53 9.68 -1.93
CA ALA A 7 -1.03 9.34 -3.27
C ALA A 7 -2.13 8.98 -4.29
N ILE A 8 -3.37 8.69 -3.84
CA ILE A 8 -4.41 8.08 -4.70
C ILE A 8 -5.07 9.10 -5.63
N LEU A 9 -5.61 10.19 -5.05
CA LEU A 9 -6.45 11.15 -5.79
C LEU A 9 -5.69 12.17 -6.65
N PRO A 10 -4.54 12.73 -6.20
CA PRO A 10 -3.81 13.69 -7.02
C PRO A 10 -3.30 13.06 -8.33
N GLU A 11 -3.06 13.91 -9.33
CA GLU A 11 -2.29 13.51 -10.51
C GLU A 11 -0.89 13.05 -10.09
N ALA A 12 -0.36 12.05 -10.79
CA ALA A 12 0.98 11.55 -10.52
C ALA A 12 2.02 12.66 -10.70
N GLY A 13 2.92 12.80 -9.73
CA GLY A 13 4.09 13.65 -9.85
C GLY A 13 5.01 13.25 -11.02
N PRO A 14 6.04 14.07 -11.34
CA PRO A 14 7.05 13.71 -12.32
C PRO A 14 7.90 12.50 -11.91
N PHE A 15 7.94 12.13 -10.62
CA PHE A 15 8.66 10.97 -10.11
C PHE A 15 7.79 10.17 -9.16
N ALA A 16 7.96 8.85 -9.15
CA ALA A 16 7.29 7.95 -8.22
C ALA A 16 8.20 6.83 -7.74
N LEU A 17 7.83 6.26 -6.60
CA LEU A 17 8.42 5.07 -6.00
C LEU A 17 7.33 4.03 -5.80
N TYR A 18 7.62 2.81 -6.24
CA TYR A 18 6.78 1.64 -6.05
C TYR A 18 7.64 0.56 -5.39
N THR A 19 7.39 0.27 -4.12
CA THR A 19 8.13 -0.73 -3.36
C THR A 19 7.21 -1.89 -3.00
N LEU A 20 7.60 -3.08 -3.43
CA LEU A 20 6.98 -4.35 -3.08
C LEU A 20 7.83 -5.03 -2.02
N LEU A 21 7.26 -5.35 -0.87
CA LEU A 21 8.00 -5.98 0.23
C LEU A 21 7.23 -7.13 0.87
N LYS A 22 7.98 -8.12 1.35
CA LYS A 22 7.51 -9.26 2.12
C LYS A 22 7.93 -9.06 3.57
N VAL A 23 7.03 -9.33 4.51
CA VAL A 23 7.32 -9.28 5.95
C VAL A 23 7.81 -10.65 6.38
N ARG A 24 9.01 -10.72 6.96
CA ARG A 24 9.64 -11.98 7.36
C ARG A 24 9.48 -12.26 8.85
N GLN A 25 9.47 -11.22 9.68
CA GLN A 25 9.37 -11.31 11.14
C GLN A 25 8.88 -9.99 11.74
N ASN A 26 8.63 -9.96 13.06
CA ASN A 26 8.27 -8.76 13.82
C ASN A 26 7.11 -7.95 13.19
N HIS A 27 6.03 -8.62 12.79
CA HIS A 27 4.89 -8.05 12.07
C HIS A 27 4.34 -6.77 12.72
N ALA A 28 4.23 -6.74 14.05
CA ALA A 28 3.78 -5.56 14.79
C ALA A 28 4.71 -4.35 14.61
N HIS A 29 6.03 -4.56 14.61
CA HIS A 29 7.02 -3.49 14.44
C HIS A 29 7.00 -2.95 13.01
N VAL A 30 6.93 -3.85 12.02
CA VAL A 30 6.81 -3.47 10.60
C VAL A 30 5.56 -2.64 10.37
N LEU A 31 4.42 -3.08 10.91
CA LEU A 31 3.18 -2.34 10.80
C LEU A 31 3.25 -0.94 11.45
N GLN A 32 3.89 -0.81 12.62
CA GLN A 32 4.08 0.49 13.26
C GLN A 32 4.92 1.44 12.40
N ALA A 33 5.99 0.95 11.78
CA ALA A 33 6.80 1.74 10.85
C ALA A 33 6.00 2.17 9.62
N LEU A 34 5.20 1.27 9.03
CA LEU A 34 4.31 1.61 7.92
C LEU A 34 3.26 2.67 8.29
N LYS A 35 2.68 2.58 9.49
CA LYS A 35 1.73 3.58 10.03
C LYS A 35 2.40 4.95 10.27
N ALA A 36 3.71 4.99 10.47
CA ALA A 36 4.45 6.24 10.67
C ALA A 36 4.80 6.97 9.35
N LEU A 37 4.68 6.31 8.19
CA LEU A 37 5.02 6.91 6.89
C LEU A 37 4.25 8.20 6.57
N PRO A 38 2.92 8.32 6.80
CA PRO A 38 2.20 9.56 6.55
C PRO A 38 2.73 10.74 7.39
N ALA A 39 3.10 10.51 8.65
CA ALA A 39 3.67 11.55 9.52
C ALA A 39 5.07 11.98 9.05
N LEU A 40 5.91 11.02 8.63
CA LEU A 40 7.21 11.32 8.01
C LEU A 40 7.05 12.16 6.74
N VAL A 41 6.09 11.82 5.88
CA VAL A 41 5.81 12.54 4.64
C VAL A 41 5.32 13.97 4.90
N GLU A 42 4.45 14.14 5.89
CA GLU A 42 4.01 15.47 6.34
C GLU A 42 5.18 16.32 6.84
N GLU A 43 6.06 15.76 7.67
CA GLU A 43 7.28 16.44 8.13
C GLU A 43 8.19 16.83 6.95
N ILE A 44 8.39 15.93 5.97
CA ILE A 44 9.18 16.23 4.77
C ILE A 44 8.56 17.38 3.99
N ASN A 45 7.24 17.40 3.78
CA ASN A 45 6.56 18.46 3.04
C ASN A 45 6.64 19.82 3.76
N GLN A 46 6.58 19.84 5.09
CA GLN A 46 6.79 21.07 5.88
C GLN A 46 8.21 21.61 5.71
N ASN A 47 9.19 20.72 5.64
CA ASN A 47 10.61 21.08 5.48
C ASN A 47 11.01 21.38 4.02
N GLN A 48 10.25 20.89 3.05
CA GLN A 48 10.56 20.98 1.61
C GLN A 48 9.34 21.50 0.82
N PRO A 49 9.04 22.81 0.89
CA PRO A 49 7.92 23.39 0.15
C PRO A 49 7.98 23.09 -1.36
N GLY A 50 6.84 22.72 -1.94
CA GLY A 50 6.72 22.35 -3.36
C GLY A 50 7.17 20.93 -3.70
N ALA A 51 7.61 20.13 -2.73
CA ALA A 51 7.90 18.71 -2.93
C ALA A 51 6.66 17.90 -3.33
N GLU A 52 5.50 18.27 -2.79
CA GLU A 52 4.21 17.59 -2.99
C GLU A 52 4.36 16.07 -2.80
N LEU A 53 5.14 15.64 -1.81
CA LEU A 53 5.38 14.24 -1.54
C LEU A 53 4.09 13.61 -1.01
N THR A 54 3.70 12.51 -1.63
CA THR A 54 2.51 11.74 -1.24
C THR A 54 2.88 10.31 -0.89
N VAL A 55 1.99 9.62 -0.17
CA VAL A 55 2.17 8.21 0.18
C VAL A 55 0.84 7.47 0.18
N SER A 56 0.90 6.20 -0.22
CA SER A 56 -0.13 5.19 -0.08
C SER A 56 0.51 3.86 0.28
N VAL A 57 0.01 3.23 1.36
CA VAL A 57 0.36 1.88 1.78
C VAL A 57 -0.83 0.95 1.54
N ALA A 58 -0.57 -0.16 0.86
CA ALA A 58 -1.57 -1.19 0.56
C ALA A 58 -1.08 -2.57 1.00
N PHE A 59 -2.01 -3.46 1.30
CA PHE A 59 -1.74 -4.81 1.81
C PHE A 59 -2.36 -5.88 0.91
N SER A 60 -1.64 -6.98 0.71
CA SER A 60 -2.10 -8.13 -0.08
C SER A 60 -3.17 -8.92 0.68
N LYS A 61 -3.89 -9.80 -0.03
CA LYS A 61 -4.85 -10.72 0.61
C LYS A 61 -4.17 -11.62 1.65
N GLY A 62 -3.05 -12.22 1.30
CA GLY A 62 -2.28 -13.08 2.22
C GLY A 62 -1.83 -12.36 3.48
N PHE A 63 -1.38 -11.11 3.38
CA PHE A 63 -0.97 -10.36 4.57
C PHE A 63 -2.17 -9.90 5.41
N TRP A 64 -3.32 -9.62 4.79
CA TRP A 64 -4.50 -9.12 5.48
C TRP A 64 -4.99 -10.06 6.59
N SER A 65 -4.73 -11.36 6.49
CA SER A 65 -5.11 -12.32 7.54
C SER A 65 -4.43 -12.08 8.90
N HIS A 66 -3.40 -11.24 8.97
CA HIS A 66 -2.72 -10.85 10.19
C HIS A 66 -3.41 -9.68 10.92
N PHE A 67 -4.34 -8.99 10.25
CA PHE A 67 -5.15 -7.93 10.85
C PHE A 67 -6.37 -8.52 11.57
N GLU A 68 -6.79 -7.85 12.63
CA GLU A 68 -8.05 -8.19 13.33
C GLU A 68 -9.29 -7.72 12.56
N MET A 69 -9.12 -6.69 11.73
CA MET A 69 -10.15 -6.20 10.83
C MET A 69 -10.49 -7.22 9.75
N ALA A 70 -11.78 -7.30 9.40
CA ALA A 70 -12.21 -8.09 8.27
C ALA A 70 -11.43 -7.73 6.99
N SER A 71 -11.30 -8.70 6.08
CA SER A 71 -10.78 -8.46 4.73
C SER A 71 -11.80 -7.67 3.91
N PRO A 72 -11.37 -6.75 3.02
CA PRO A 72 -12.21 -6.18 1.99
C PRO A 72 -12.85 -7.32 1.17
N PRO A 73 -14.13 -7.17 0.79
CA PRO A 73 -14.94 -8.28 0.28
C PRO A 73 -14.42 -8.86 -1.04
N GLU A 74 -13.84 -8.03 -1.91
CA GLU A 74 -13.34 -8.45 -3.22
C GLU A 74 -11.84 -8.78 -3.21
N LEU A 75 -11.14 -8.56 -2.08
CA LEU A 75 -9.70 -8.77 -2.01
C LEU A 75 -9.38 -10.26 -2.11
N ILE A 76 -8.65 -10.62 -3.16
CA ILE A 76 -8.16 -11.95 -3.51
C ILE A 76 -6.68 -11.89 -3.86
N ASP A 77 -6.01 -13.05 -3.88
CA ASP A 77 -4.67 -13.15 -4.46
C ASP A 77 -4.72 -12.91 -5.97
N PHE A 78 -3.61 -12.43 -6.55
CA PHE A 78 -3.53 -12.21 -7.99
C PHE A 78 -3.48 -13.56 -8.72
N PRO A 79 -4.44 -13.85 -9.62
CA PRO A 79 -4.42 -15.09 -10.39
C PRO A 79 -3.37 -15.00 -11.49
N GLU A 80 -2.63 -16.08 -11.71
CA GLU A 80 -1.83 -16.20 -12.93
C GLU A 80 -2.73 -16.29 -14.15
N LEU A 81 -2.39 -15.58 -15.23
CA LEU A 81 -3.20 -15.54 -16.46
C LEU A 81 -2.34 -15.78 -17.70
N GLY A 82 -2.89 -16.51 -18.67
CA GLY A 82 -2.23 -16.81 -19.92
C GLY A 82 -1.09 -17.82 -19.78
N GLU A 83 -0.36 -18.06 -20.87
CA GLU A 83 0.74 -19.03 -20.96
C GLU A 83 1.80 -18.57 -21.97
N GLY A 84 3.02 -19.09 -21.82
CA GLY A 84 4.11 -18.87 -22.79
C GLY A 84 4.54 -17.40 -22.89
N GLU A 85 4.45 -16.83 -24.09
CA GLU A 85 4.88 -15.45 -24.36
C GLU A 85 3.89 -14.39 -23.83
N THR A 86 2.65 -14.80 -23.54
CA THR A 86 1.59 -13.93 -22.99
C THR A 86 1.18 -14.46 -21.63
N HIS A 87 2.00 -14.17 -20.61
CA HIS A 87 1.84 -14.67 -19.25
C HIS A 87 1.82 -13.51 -18.25
N ALA A 88 0.84 -13.51 -17.34
CA ALA A 88 0.69 -12.62 -16.21
C ALA A 88 1.01 -13.43 -14.94
N PRO A 89 2.25 -13.36 -14.43
CA PRO A 89 2.67 -14.11 -13.25
C PRO A 89 2.15 -13.48 -11.95
N SER A 90 2.07 -14.28 -10.89
CA SER A 90 1.70 -13.85 -9.55
C SER A 90 2.93 -13.73 -8.65
N THR A 91 2.93 -12.77 -7.73
CA THR A 91 4.09 -12.50 -6.86
C THR A 91 3.73 -12.61 -5.40
N ASP A 92 4.56 -13.33 -4.65
CA ASP A 92 4.46 -13.41 -3.20
C ASP A 92 4.91 -12.10 -2.55
N VAL A 93 3.95 -11.21 -2.25
CA VAL A 93 4.16 -9.94 -1.54
C VAL A 93 3.19 -9.81 -0.37
N ASP A 94 3.58 -8.98 0.59
CA ASP A 94 2.70 -8.57 1.67
C ASP A 94 2.24 -7.11 1.56
N VAL A 95 3.16 -6.21 1.19
CA VAL A 95 2.94 -4.76 1.28
C VAL A 95 3.41 -4.06 0.00
N LEU A 96 2.63 -3.07 -0.42
CA LEU A 96 3.02 -2.05 -1.39
C LEU A 96 3.18 -0.71 -0.68
N ILE A 97 4.31 -0.05 -0.91
CA ILE A 97 4.51 1.38 -0.61
C ILE A 97 4.56 2.13 -1.95
N HIS A 98 3.59 3.00 -2.19
CA HIS A 98 3.53 3.87 -3.36
C HIS A 98 3.67 5.33 -2.93
N CYS A 99 4.68 6.03 -3.46
CA CYS A 99 4.88 7.45 -3.26
C CYS A 99 5.04 8.14 -4.61
N HIS A 100 4.62 9.40 -4.73
CA HIS A 100 5.02 10.26 -5.84
C HIS A 100 5.23 11.69 -5.38
N ALA A 101 6.09 12.43 -6.09
CA ALA A 101 6.55 13.75 -5.72
C ALA A 101 7.08 14.53 -6.93
N THR A 102 7.33 15.84 -6.73
CA THR A 102 8.01 16.69 -7.72
C THR A 102 9.52 16.45 -7.81
N ARG A 103 10.10 15.76 -6.83
CA ARG A 103 11.53 15.49 -6.72
C ARG A 103 11.85 14.04 -6.37
N HIS A 104 12.84 13.48 -7.05
CA HIS A 104 13.23 12.07 -6.90
C HIS A 104 13.97 11.75 -5.59
N ASP A 105 14.83 12.66 -5.11
CA ASP A 105 15.68 12.44 -3.93
C ASP A 105 14.87 12.15 -2.65
N LEU A 106 13.70 12.80 -2.52
CA LEU A 106 12.81 12.62 -1.38
C LEU A 106 12.12 11.24 -1.37
N LEU A 107 11.95 10.61 -2.53
CA LEU A 107 11.38 9.26 -2.62
C LEU A 107 12.34 8.25 -1.99
N PHE A 108 13.63 8.32 -2.38
CA PHE A 108 14.67 7.48 -1.79
C PHE A 108 14.83 7.75 -0.29
N TYR A 109 14.84 9.02 0.12
CA TYR A 109 14.91 9.38 1.54
C TYR A 109 13.75 8.78 2.34
N THR A 110 12.53 8.90 1.83
CA THR A 110 11.31 8.40 2.51
C THR A 110 11.39 6.90 2.72
N LEU A 111 11.78 6.12 1.70
CA LEU A 111 11.93 4.69 1.83
C LEU A 111 13.02 4.34 2.85
N ARG A 112 14.25 4.84 2.63
CA ARG A 112 15.40 4.55 3.49
C ARG A 112 15.14 4.91 4.95
N LYS A 113 14.54 6.08 5.21
CA LYS A 113 14.26 6.56 6.57
C LYS A 113 13.07 5.84 7.19
N GLY A 114 12.02 5.57 6.41
CA GLY A 114 10.81 4.92 6.87
C GLY A 114 11.01 3.45 7.26
N ILE A 115 11.94 2.75 6.61
CA ILE A 115 12.20 1.33 6.89
C ILE A 115 13.47 1.08 7.71
N SER A 116 14.19 2.12 8.16
CA SER A 116 15.54 1.95 8.74
C SER A 116 15.56 0.99 9.94
N ASP A 117 14.52 1.04 10.76
CA ASP A 117 14.45 0.30 12.02
C ASP A 117 13.89 -1.11 11.83
N ILE A 118 13.29 -1.38 10.67
CA ILE A 118 12.66 -2.66 10.30
C ILE A 118 13.38 -3.36 9.13
N ALA A 119 14.55 -2.88 8.71
CA ALA A 119 15.25 -3.37 7.53
C ALA A 119 15.64 -4.85 7.60
N GLN A 120 15.79 -5.42 8.81
CA GLN A 120 16.04 -6.85 9.02
C GLN A 120 14.76 -7.69 9.12
N ASP A 121 13.61 -7.04 9.25
CA ASP A 121 12.31 -7.68 9.44
C ASP A 121 11.54 -7.86 8.13
N ILE A 122 12.00 -7.20 7.07
CA ILE A 122 11.40 -7.19 5.74
C ILE A 122 12.38 -7.67 4.67
N GLU A 123 11.82 -8.10 3.54
CA GLU A 123 12.55 -8.32 2.31
C GLU A 123 11.93 -7.45 1.21
N ILE A 124 12.75 -6.62 0.56
CA ILE A 124 12.32 -5.84 -0.61
C ILE A 124 12.33 -6.77 -1.82
N VAL A 125 11.14 -7.11 -2.29
CA VAL A 125 10.91 -7.99 -3.44
C VAL A 125 11.10 -7.23 -4.76
N ASP A 126 10.70 -5.96 -4.80
CA ASP A 126 10.96 -5.03 -5.91
C ASP A 126 11.01 -3.59 -5.40
N GLU A 127 11.92 -2.80 -5.96
CA GLU A 127 12.02 -1.36 -5.71
C GLU A 127 12.15 -0.65 -7.06
N THR A 128 11.05 -0.03 -7.50
CA THR A 128 11.00 0.61 -8.82
C THR A 128 10.80 2.11 -8.67
N TYR A 129 11.72 2.88 -9.24
CA TYR A 129 11.59 4.34 -9.37
C TYR A 129 11.06 4.69 -10.76
N GLY A 130 9.87 5.26 -10.79
CA GLY A 130 9.24 5.78 -12.01
C GLY A 130 9.59 7.24 -12.26
N PHE A 131 9.61 7.62 -13.53
CA PHE A 131 9.79 9.00 -13.98
C PHE A 131 8.85 9.31 -15.15
N ARG A 132 8.32 10.54 -15.17
CA ARG A 132 7.58 11.04 -16.32
C ARG A 132 8.53 11.17 -17.50
N TYR A 133 8.19 10.52 -18.60
CA TYR A 133 8.98 10.54 -19.81
C TYR A 133 8.33 11.48 -20.84
N LEU A 134 9.07 12.50 -21.27
CA LEU A 134 8.60 13.52 -22.22
C LEU A 134 7.28 14.18 -21.77
N ASP A 135 6.35 14.39 -22.70
CA ASP A 135 5.00 14.91 -22.52
C ASP A 135 4.01 13.85 -22.00
N ALA A 136 4.40 13.11 -20.95
CA ALA A 136 3.65 11.99 -20.37
C ALA A 136 3.45 10.81 -21.33
N ARG A 137 4.55 10.40 -21.98
CA ARG A 137 4.59 9.23 -22.86
C ARG A 137 5.11 8.00 -22.16
N ASP A 138 4.63 6.85 -22.58
CA ASP A 138 5.33 5.59 -22.38
C ASP A 138 6.58 5.50 -23.30
N MET A 139 7.52 4.61 -23.00
CA MET A 139 8.73 4.40 -23.80
C MET A 139 8.44 3.85 -25.22
N THR A 140 7.25 3.30 -25.48
CA THR A 140 6.75 3.00 -26.83
C THR A 140 6.57 4.27 -27.69
N GLY A 141 6.54 5.44 -27.05
CA GLY A 141 6.36 6.76 -27.65
C GLY A 141 4.90 7.19 -27.79
N PHE A 142 3.94 6.47 -27.21
CA PHE A 142 2.53 6.86 -27.13
C PHE A 142 2.27 7.60 -25.82
N ILE A 143 1.33 8.55 -25.83
CA ILE A 143 0.90 9.25 -24.60
C ILE A 143 0.16 8.24 -23.73
N ASP A 144 0.55 8.14 -22.46
CA ASP A 144 -0.18 7.36 -21.46
C ASP A 144 -1.02 8.29 -20.58
N GLY A 145 -2.20 7.82 -20.18
CA GLY A 145 -3.11 8.60 -19.33
C GLY A 145 -4.13 9.49 -20.07
N THR A 146 -4.26 9.41 -21.40
CA THR A 146 -5.21 10.26 -22.16
C THR A 146 -6.66 10.17 -21.65
N GLU A 147 -7.15 8.94 -21.45
CA GLU A 147 -8.51 8.64 -20.95
C GLU A 147 -8.54 8.35 -19.43
N ASN A 148 -7.47 8.71 -18.69
CA ASN A 148 -7.47 8.55 -17.24
C ASN A 148 -8.54 9.47 -16.62
N PRO A 149 -9.32 9.03 -15.61
CA PRO A 149 -10.28 9.90 -14.94
C PRO A 149 -9.60 11.15 -14.39
N LYS A 150 -10.30 12.30 -14.45
CA LYS A 150 -9.79 13.61 -14.01
C LYS A 150 -10.71 14.21 -12.97
N ALA A 151 -10.15 15.11 -12.15
CA ALA A 151 -10.87 15.90 -11.16
C ALA A 151 -11.81 15.03 -10.29
N GLU A 152 -13.07 15.42 -10.13
CA GLU A 152 -14.06 14.77 -9.25
C GLU A 152 -14.27 13.28 -9.56
N LYS A 153 -14.19 12.90 -10.85
CA LYS A 153 -14.39 11.52 -11.29
C LYS A 153 -13.33 10.56 -10.76
N ARG A 154 -12.15 11.06 -10.36
CA ARG A 154 -11.10 10.21 -9.77
C ARG A 154 -11.55 9.62 -8.45
N ALA A 155 -12.25 10.38 -7.62
CA ALA A 155 -12.75 9.88 -6.34
C ALA A 155 -13.82 8.81 -6.56
N GLU A 156 -14.76 9.06 -7.47
CA GLU A 156 -15.82 8.11 -7.82
C GLU A 156 -15.28 6.79 -8.38
N VAL A 157 -14.21 6.85 -9.18
CA VAL A 157 -13.61 5.65 -9.78
C VAL A 157 -12.69 4.91 -8.82
N ALA A 158 -11.87 5.63 -8.04
CA ALA A 158 -10.82 5.03 -7.24
C ALA A 158 -11.29 4.58 -5.85
N LEU A 159 -12.22 5.28 -5.21
CA LEU A 159 -12.48 5.10 -3.78
C LEU A 159 -13.74 4.27 -3.53
N VAL A 160 -13.65 3.31 -2.59
CA VAL A 160 -14.81 2.63 -2.03
C VAL A 160 -15.73 3.68 -1.39
N ALA A 161 -17.01 3.67 -1.77
CA ALA A 161 -17.94 4.74 -1.40
C ALA A 161 -18.48 4.60 0.04
N ASP A 162 -18.74 3.38 0.49
CA ASP A 162 -19.47 3.08 1.71
C ASP A 162 -18.95 1.81 2.43
N GLY A 163 -19.51 1.54 3.61
CA GLY A 163 -19.08 0.44 4.49
C GLY A 163 -17.77 0.71 5.23
N ASP A 164 -17.24 -0.34 5.85
CA ASP A 164 -16.06 -0.26 6.74
C ASP A 164 -14.77 0.12 5.99
N PHE A 165 -14.74 -0.06 4.68
CA PHE A 165 -13.59 0.26 3.82
C PHE A 165 -13.78 1.56 3.02
N ALA A 166 -14.80 2.36 3.31
CA ALA A 166 -15.05 3.62 2.62
C ALA A 166 -13.81 4.54 2.68
N GLY A 167 -13.43 5.11 1.53
CA GLY A 167 -12.20 5.89 1.36
C GLY A 167 -10.94 5.05 1.11
N GLY A 168 -11.02 3.72 1.23
CA GLY A 168 -10.03 2.77 0.72
C GLY A 168 -10.14 2.58 -0.80
N SER A 169 -9.26 1.75 -1.35
CA SER A 169 -9.16 1.50 -2.80
C SER A 169 -8.49 0.16 -3.05
N TYR A 170 -8.97 -0.60 -4.02
CA TYR A 170 -8.26 -1.76 -4.54
C TYR A 170 -7.14 -1.29 -5.46
N VAL A 171 -6.01 -1.98 -5.42
CA VAL A 171 -4.81 -1.64 -6.16
C VAL A 171 -4.36 -2.85 -6.95
N MET A 172 -3.97 -2.63 -8.20
CA MET A 172 -3.19 -3.62 -8.97
C MET A 172 -1.85 -3.03 -9.38
N VAL A 173 -0.81 -3.87 -9.39
CA VAL A 173 0.52 -3.51 -9.88
C VAL A 173 1.04 -4.60 -10.81
N GLN A 174 1.64 -4.20 -11.92
CA GLN A 174 2.36 -5.06 -12.86
C GLN A 174 3.60 -4.35 -13.39
N ARG A 175 4.77 -5.01 -13.36
CA ARG A 175 6.00 -4.41 -13.88
C ARG A 175 6.32 -4.95 -15.28
N PHE A 176 6.07 -4.11 -16.27
CA PHE A 176 6.27 -4.44 -17.67
C PHE A 176 7.69 -4.12 -18.15
N VAL A 177 8.36 -5.09 -18.76
CA VAL A 177 9.65 -4.92 -19.46
C VAL A 177 9.39 -4.87 -20.95
N HIS A 178 9.77 -3.77 -21.59
CA HIS A 178 9.53 -3.55 -23.00
C HIS A 178 10.66 -4.11 -23.87
N ASN A 179 10.30 -4.71 -25.00
CA ASN A 179 11.22 -5.03 -26.08
C ASN A 179 11.15 -3.91 -27.14
N LEU A 180 11.76 -2.77 -26.82
CA LEU A 180 11.79 -1.59 -27.70
C LEU A 180 12.41 -1.90 -29.08
N PRO A 181 13.46 -2.72 -29.22
CA PRO A 181 13.96 -3.11 -30.55
C PRO A 181 12.92 -3.85 -31.41
N ALA A 182 12.12 -4.74 -30.82
CA ALA A 182 11.03 -5.41 -31.54
C ALA A 182 9.90 -4.43 -31.90
N TRP A 183 9.53 -3.55 -30.97
CA TRP A 183 8.53 -2.50 -31.18
C TRP A 183 8.90 -1.54 -32.31
N ASN A 184 10.16 -1.12 -32.38
CA ASN A 184 10.66 -0.17 -33.38
C ASN A 184 10.77 -0.74 -34.80
N ARG A 185 10.59 -2.06 -34.98
CA ARG A 185 10.48 -2.67 -36.32
C ARG A 185 9.12 -2.41 -36.96
N LEU A 186 8.10 -2.09 -36.17
CA LEU A 186 6.79 -1.73 -36.68
C LEU A 186 6.84 -0.31 -37.24
N ASN A 187 6.22 -0.11 -38.40
CA ASN A 187 5.95 1.24 -38.89
C ASN A 187 4.86 1.93 -38.03
N LEU A 188 4.73 3.24 -38.19
CA LEU A 188 3.79 4.06 -37.41
C LEU A 188 2.35 3.51 -37.43
N ALA A 189 1.79 3.26 -38.61
CA ALA A 189 0.42 2.76 -38.75
C ALA A 189 0.21 1.40 -38.07
N ALA A 190 1.22 0.53 -38.11
CA ALA A 190 1.18 -0.76 -37.41
C ALA A 190 1.20 -0.57 -35.89
N GLN A 191 2.04 0.34 -35.36
CA GLN A 191 2.05 0.67 -33.93
C GLN A 191 0.69 1.24 -33.48
N GLU A 192 0.11 2.15 -34.25
CA GLU A 192 -1.21 2.72 -33.97
C GLU A 192 -2.32 1.66 -33.97
N LYS A 193 -2.22 0.63 -34.83
CA LYS A 193 -3.16 -0.51 -34.82
C LYS A 193 -2.94 -1.46 -33.64
N VAL A 194 -1.73 -1.55 -33.10
CA VAL A 194 -1.46 -2.30 -31.85
C VAL A 194 -2.05 -1.57 -30.65
N ILE A 195 -1.93 -0.25 -30.59
CA ILE A 195 -2.45 0.54 -29.46
C ILE A 195 -3.96 0.79 -29.59
N GLY A 196 -4.42 1.25 -30.75
CA GLY A 196 -5.79 1.72 -31.01
C GLY A 196 -5.94 3.25 -30.99
N ARG A 197 -4.84 4.00 -30.96
CA ARG A 197 -4.82 5.48 -31.02
C ARG A 197 -3.70 5.95 -31.94
N THR A 198 -3.75 7.20 -32.37
CA THR A 198 -2.65 7.86 -33.10
C THR A 198 -1.47 8.16 -32.17
N LYS A 199 -0.25 8.04 -32.68
CA LYS A 199 0.96 8.21 -31.85
C LYS A 199 1.23 9.65 -31.41
N PRO A 200 1.17 10.66 -32.30
CA PRO A 200 1.60 12.02 -31.94
C PRO A 200 0.65 12.69 -30.94
N ASP A 201 -0.66 12.54 -31.14
CA ASP A 201 -1.73 13.30 -30.50
C ASP A 201 -2.73 12.44 -29.71
N SER A 202 -2.56 11.11 -29.70
CA SER A 202 -3.40 10.18 -28.93
C SER A 202 -4.90 10.33 -29.21
N VAL A 203 -5.25 10.52 -30.47
CA VAL A 203 -6.65 10.47 -30.94
C VAL A 203 -7.04 9.02 -31.13
N GLU A 204 -8.21 8.63 -30.62
CA GLU A 204 -8.74 7.27 -30.82
C GLU A 204 -8.96 6.99 -32.31
N LEU A 205 -8.58 5.79 -32.76
CA LEU A 205 -8.82 5.41 -34.15
C LEU A 205 -10.32 5.22 -34.39
N GLU A 206 -10.83 5.69 -35.53
CA GLU A 206 -12.23 5.46 -35.93
C GLU A 206 -12.57 3.95 -36.02
N ASN A 207 -11.60 3.14 -36.45
CA ASN A 207 -11.69 1.69 -36.45
C ASN A 207 -10.63 1.11 -35.52
N VAL A 208 -10.97 1.02 -34.23
CA VAL A 208 -10.19 0.36 -33.17
C VAL A 208 -10.23 -1.15 -33.39
N PRO A 209 -9.10 -1.79 -33.73
CA PRO A 209 -9.07 -3.25 -33.86
C PRO A 209 -9.41 -3.90 -32.52
N ALA A 210 -10.25 -4.93 -32.53
CA ALA A 210 -10.67 -5.59 -31.29
C ALA A 210 -9.47 -6.07 -30.44
N ALA A 211 -8.41 -6.57 -31.07
CA ALA A 211 -7.20 -7.05 -30.39
C ALA A 211 -6.16 -5.95 -30.05
N SER A 212 -6.42 -4.68 -30.41
CA SER A 212 -5.54 -3.58 -29.98
C SER A 212 -5.70 -3.34 -28.48
N HIS A 213 -4.72 -2.70 -27.85
CA HIS A 213 -4.75 -2.45 -26.41
C HIS A 213 -6.03 -1.73 -25.97
N VAL A 214 -6.40 -0.62 -26.62
CA VAL A 214 -7.67 0.09 -26.35
C VAL A 214 -8.89 -0.82 -26.57
N GLY A 215 -8.92 -1.63 -27.63
CA GLY A 215 -10.01 -2.57 -27.88
C GLY A 215 -10.12 -3.71 -26.85
N ARG A 216 -9.05 -3.99 -26.10
CA ARG A 216 -9.03 -4.94 -25.00
C ARG A 216 -9.44 -4.31 -23.67
N VAL A 217 -9.11 -3.04 -23.43
CA VAL A 217 -9.31 -2.41 -22.11
C VAL A 217 -10.47 -1.41 -22.02
N ASP A 218 -10.99 -0.86 -23.13
CA ASP A 218 -12.22 -0.04 -23.10
C ASP A 218 -13.46 -0.93 -23.10
N ILE A 219 -13.69 -1.57 -21.95
CA ILE A 219 -14.80 -2.51 -21.74
C ILE A 219 -16.00 -1.75 -21.17
N LYS A 220 -17.20 -2.10 -21.66
CA LYS A 220 -18.47 -1.58 -21.15
C LYS A 220 -19.36 -2.71 -20.68
N GLU A 221 -19.88 -2.59 -19.47
CA GLU A 221 -20.90 -3.47 -18.91
C GLU A 221 -22.14 -2.63 -18.61
N GLU A 222 -23.32 -3.14 -18.99
CA GLU A 222 -24.60 -2.43 -18.82
C GLU A 222 -24.59 -1.00 -19.41
N GLY A 223 -23.82 -0.79 -20.48
CA GLY A 223 -23.67 0.51 -21.14
C GLY A 223 -22.73 1.50 -20.44
N LYS A 224 -22.11 1.11 -19.31
CA LYS A 224 -21.14 1.94 -18.58
C LYS A 224 -19.73 1.40 -18.76
N GLY A 225 -18.77 2.31 -18.99
CA GLY A 225 -17.36 1.94 -19.10
C GLY A 225 -16.78 1.52 -17.76
N LEU A 226 -16.07 0.39 -17.73
CA LEU A 226 -15.25 -0.01 -16.60
C LEU A 226 -14.03 0.93 -16.56
N LYS A 227 -13.89 1.72 -15.50
CA LYS A 227 -12.82 2.71 -15.36
C LYS A 227 -11.95 2.42 -14.15
N ILE A 228 -10.70 2.84 -14.26
CA ILE A 228 -9.66 2.71 -13.24
C ILE A 228 -8.85 4.01 -13.22
N VAL A 229 -8.27 4.37 -12.08
CA VAL A 229 -7.36 5.52 -11.96
C VAL A 229 -5.93 5.02 -12.00
N ARG A 230 -5.22 5.28 -13.09
CA ARG A 230 -3.84 4.84 -13.30
C ARG A 230 -2.85 5.86 -12.72
N HIS A 231 -1.81 5.33 -12.10
CA HIS A 231 -0.64 6.05 -11.57
C HIS A 231 0.67 5.51 -12.16
N SER A 232 0.58 4.86 -13.32
CA SER A 232 1.70 4.24 -14.01
C SER A 232 2.74 5.27 -14.44
N LEU A 233 4.03 4.92 -14.34
CA LEU A 233 5.12 5.72 -14.88
C LEU A 233 6.19 4.83 -15.54
N PRO A 234 6.85 5.32 -16.60
CA PRO A 234 8.04 4.69 -17.14
C PRO A 234 9.14 4.52 -16.11
N TYR A 235 9.96 3.47 -16.23
CA TYR A 235 11.07 3.20 -15.33
C TYR A 235 12.27 2.58 -16.06
N GLY A 236 13.39 2.50 -15.35
CA GLY A 236 14.49 1.61 -15.71
C GLY A 236 15.70 2.29 -16.32
N SER A 237 16.54 1.49 -16.99
CA SER A 237 17.79 1.93 -17.59
C SER A 237 17.99 1.31 -18.97
N VAL A 238 18.78 1.95 -19.83
CA VAL A 238 19.01 1.49 -21.21
C VAL A 238 19.63 0.08 -21.26
N SER A 239 20.57 -0.22 -20.36
CA SER A 239 21.30 -1.49 -20.33
C SER A 239 20.62 -2.58 -19.51
N GLY A 240 19.59 -2.24 -18.74
CA GLY A 240 18.84 -3.16 -17.90
C GLY A 240 17.36 -3.19 -18.27
N ASP A 241 16.54 -3.60 -17.30
CA ASP A 241 15.08 -3.51 -17.45
C ASP A 241 14.66 -2.06 -17.67
N HIS A 242 13.74 -1.89 -18.59
CA HIS A 242 13.04 -0.63 -18.86
C HIS A 242 11.67 -0.91 -19.46
N GLY A 243 10.72 -0.04 -19.18
CA GLY A 243 9.34 -0.16 -19.63
C GLY A 243 8.42 0.66 -18.75
N LEU A 244 7.27 0.08 -18.38
CA LEU A 244 6.22 0.74 -17.61
C LEU A 244 5.99 -0.01 -16.29
N LEU A 245 6.04 0.71 -15.16
CA LEU A 245 5.44 0.18 -13.94
C LEU A 245 3.97 0.55 -13.98
N PHE A 246 3.13 -0.44 -14.29
CA PHE A 246 1.69 -0.26 -14.31
C PHE A 246 1.14 -0.33 -12.89
N ILE A 247 0.40 0.70 -12.47
CA ILE A 247 -0.36 0.69 -11.21
C ILE A 247 -1.70 1.37 -11.43
N ALA A 248 -2.75 0.79 -10.85
CA ALA A 248 -4.08 1.37 -10.91
C ALA A 248 -4.84 1.20 -9.60
N TYR A 249 -5.70 2.18 -9.32
CA TYR A 249 -6.60 2.26 -8.18
C TYR A 249 -8.06 2.19 -8.65
N CYS A 250 -8.90 1.46 -7.94
CA CYS A 250 -10.32 1.31 -8.25
C CYS A 250 -11.15 1.02 -7.00
N HIS A 251 -12.41 1.45 -6.99
CA HIS A 251 -13.36 1.13 -5.93
C HIS A 251 -13.79 -0.35 -5.94
N THR A 252 -13.51 -1.09 -7.02
CA THR A 252 -13.82 -2.51 -7.18
C THR A 252 -12.67 -3.23 -7.90
N LEU A 253 -12.37 -4.46 -7.47
CA LEU A 253 -11.37 -5.33 -8.09
C LEU A 253 -11.89 -5.93 -9.41
N HIS A 254 -13.21 -5.99 -9.59
CA HIS A 254 -13.88 -6.46 -10.81
C HIS A 254 -13.30 -5.81 -12.07
N ASN A 255 -13.13 -4.48 -12.07
CA ASN A 255 -12.64 -3.76 -13.24
C ASN A 255 -11.25 -4.24 -13.68
N PHE A 256 -10.35 -4.50 -12.73
CA PHE A 256 -9.02 -5.04 -13.03
C PHE A 256 -9.10 -6.43 -13.62
N LYS A 257 -9.86 -7.32 -12.96
CA LYS A 257 -10.03 -8.70 -13.40
C LYS A 257 -10.60 -8.77 -14.83
N THR A 258 -11.64 -8.01 -15.12
CA THR A 258 -12.28 -8.01 -16.44
C THR A 258 -11.32 -7.49 -17.54
N MET A 259 -10.54 -6.44 -17.25
CA MET A 259 -9.53 -5.94 -18.20
C MET A 259 -8.40 -6.94 -18.43
N LEU A 260 -7.89 -7.58 -17.36
CA LEU A 260 -6.83 -8.58 -17.47
C LEU A 260 -7.29 -9.84 -18.21
N GLU A 261 -8.48 -10.35 -17.90
CA GLU A 261 -9.05 -11.52 -18.60
C GLU A 261 -9.24 -11.26 -20.09
N SER A 262 -9.61 -10.04 -20.47
CA SER A 262 -9.69 -9.60 -21.86
C SER A 262 -8.29 -9.53 -22.52
N MET A 263 -7.31 -8.92 -21.85
CA MET A 263 -5.95 -8.76 -22.36
C MET A 263 -5.22 -10.10 -22.55
N TYR A 264 -5.38 -11.01 -21.59
CA TYR A 264 -4.71 -12.32 -21.59
C TYR A 264 -5.53 -13.41 -22.30
N GLY A 265 -6.62 -13.04 -22.99
CA GLY A 265 -7.37 -13.94 -23.85
C GLY A 265 -8.25 -14.97 -23.12
N VAL A 266 -8.50 -14.78 -21.82
CA VAL A 266 -9.43 -15.60 -21.05
C VAL A 266 -10.87 -15.37 -21.52
N THR A 267 -11.22 -14.13 -21.86
CA THR A 267 -12.58 -13.76 -22.23
C THR A 267 -12.99 -14.26 -23.63
N ASP A 268 -12.11 -14.16 -24.62
CA ASP A 268 -12.46 -14.42 -26.03
C ASP A 268 -11.42 -15.23 -26.82
N GLY A 269 -10.39 -15.77 -26.15
CA GLY A 269 -9.30 -16.52 -26.76
C GLY A 269 -8.29 -15.67 -27.54
N LYS A 270 -8.41 -14.33 -27.54
CA LYS A 270 -7.50 -13.43 -28.26
C LYS A 270 -6.75 -12.54 -27.29
N THR A 271 -5.43 -12.60 -27.38
CA THR A 271 -4.56 -11.77 -26.54
C THR A 271 -4.38 -10.36 -27.12
N ASP A 272 -4.09 -9.42 -26.23
CA ASP A 272 -3.70 -8.07 -26.58
C ASP A 272 -2.43 -8.06 -27.45
N GLN A 273 -2.47 -7.29 -28.53
CA GLN A 273 -1.32 -7.15 -29.44
C GLN A 273 -0.12 -6.44 -28.78
N LEU A 274 -0.33 -5.61 -27.77
CA LEU A 274 0.74 -4.91 -27.06
C LEU A 274 1.64 -5.89 -26.29
N LEU A 275 1.06 -6.97 -25.73
CA LEU A 275 1.79 -7.99 -24.97
C LEU A 275 2.82 -8.77 -25.80
N ARG A 276 2.82 -8.61 -27.13
CA ARG A 276 3.87 -9.13 -28.01
C ARG A 276 5.20 -8.37 -27.89
N PHE A 277 5.15 -7.15 -27.36
CA PHE A 277 6.29 -6.22 -27.26
C PHE A 277 6.63 -5.86 -25.82
N THR A 278 5.88 -6.39 -24.86
CA THR A 278 6.11 -6.16 -23.44
C THR A 278 5.71 -7.39 -22.65
N LYS A 279 6.49 -7.72 -21.62
CA LYS A 279 6.22 -8.85 -20.73
C LYS A 279 6.13 -8.38 -19.30
N ASP A 280 5.19 -8.91 -18.54
CA ASP A 280 5.17 -8.75 -17.10
C ASP A 280 6.28 -9.62 -16.49
N ARG A 281 7.22 -8.99 -15.77
CA ARG A 281 8.39 -9.69 -15.22
C ARG A 281 8.10 -10.15 -13.79
N ASP A 282 7.28 -11.19 -13.66
CA ASP A 282 7.04 -11.92 -12.40
C ASP A 282 6.43 -11.07 -11.28
N ARG A 283 5.63 -10.05 -11.63
CA ARG A 283 5.22 -8.95 -10.74
C ARG A 283 3.73 -8.56 -10.81
N GLY A 284 2.80 -9.51 -10.95
CA GLY A 284 1.37 -9.25 -10.90
C GLY A 284 0.77 -9.39 -9.50
N LEU A 285 0.10 -8.33 -9.01
CA LEU A 285 -0.43 -8.26 -7.65
C LEU A 285 -1.77 -7.54 -7.53
N PHE A 286 -2.61 -8.02 -6.60
CA PHE A 286 -3.78 -7.31 -6.08
C PHE A 286 -3.60 -7.00 -4.60
N LEU A 287 -3.86 -5.75 -4.22
CA LEU A 287 -3.78 -5.26 -2.86
C LEU A 287 -4.99 -4.35 -2.57
N CYS A 288 -5.17 -3.96 -1.32
CA CYS A 288 -6.12 -2.93 -0.94
C CYS A 288 -5.49 -1.93 0.03
N THR A 289 -5.81 -0.64 -0.14
CA THR A 289 -5.48 0.41 0.81
C THR A 289 -6.60 0.56 1.83
N VAL A 290 -6.25 0.78 3.09
CA VAL A 290 -7.19 1.31 4.09
C VAL A 290 -7.33 2.83 3.95
N ALA A 291 -8.44 3.40 4.41
CA ALA A 291 -8.58 4.84 4.55
C ALA A 291 -7.52 5.40 5.52
N SER A 292 -7.19 6.69 5.43
CA SER A 292 -6.05 7.27 6.14
C SER A 292 -6.19 7.29 7.67
N ASP A 293 -7.41 7.13 8.21
CA ASP A 293 -7.71 7.30 9.64
C ASP A 293 -8.22 6.01 10.34
N VAL A 294 -8.04 4.80 9.76
CA VAL A 294 -8.69 3.60 10.33
C VAL A 294 -7.92 3.00 11.50
N ALA A 295 -8.49 3.19 12.70
CA ALA A 295 -8.23 2.39 13.89
C ALA A 295 -8.56 0.91 13.63
N GLY A 296 -7.71 -0.04 14.08
CA GLY A 296 -7.97 -1.48 13.92
C GLY A 296 -7.16 -2.20 12.84
N THR A 297 -6.17 -1.53 12.23
CA THR A 297 -5.10 -2.20 11.47
C THR A 297 -4.08 -2.90 12.38
N ASP A 298 -4.29 -2.90 13.70
CA ASP A 298 -3.40 -3.56 14.66
C ASP A 298 -3.36 -5.07 14.44
N THR A 299 -2.17 -5.65 14.61
CA THR A 299 -1.96 -7.12 14.55
C THR A 299 -2.41 -7.78 15.85
N GLN A 300 -2.87 -9.04 15.79
CA GLN A 300 -3.18 -9.86 16.98
C GLN A 300 -2.01 -9.96 18.00
N GLU A 301 -0.76 -9.92 17.52
CA GLU A 301 0.45 -9.91 18.39
C GLU A 301 0.57 -8.62 19.21
N SER A 302 0.16 -7.48 18.65
CA SER A 302 0.22 -6.19 19.34
C SER A 302 -0.74 -6.13 20.53
N ILE A 303 -1.89 -6.81 20.47
CA ILE A 303 -2.79 -6.96 21.61
C ILE A 303 -2.17 -7.85 22.67
N MET A 304 -1.50 -8.96 22.33
CA MET A 304 -0.78 -9.78 23.32
C MET A 304 0.30 -8.97 24.05
N GLN A 305 1.05 -8.11 23.37
CA GLN A 305 2.01 -7.21 24.02
C GLN A 305 1.33 -6.16 24.91
N HIS A 306 0.21 -5.56 24.48
CA HIS A 306 -0.57 -4.65 25.31
C HIS A 306 -1.25 -5.37 26.50
N CYS A 307 -1.73 -6.60 26.31
CA CYS A 307 -2.33 -7.44 27.34
C CYS A 307 -1.28 -7.93 28.34
N CYS A 308 -0.06 -8.24 27.91
CA CYS A 308 1.05 -8.57 28.80
C CYS A 308 1.49 -7.35 29.65
N ILE A 309 1.38 -6.12 29.12
CA ILE A 309 1.58 -4.90 29.91
C ILE A 309 0.41 -4.67 30.89
N CYS A 310 -0.81 -5.14 30.57
CA CYS A 310 -2.00 -5.04 31.44
C CYS A 310 -2.18 -6.18 32.46
N PHE A 311 -1.46 -7.31 32.33
CA PHE A 311 -1.49 -8.41 33.30
C PHE A 311 -0.42 -8.25 34.39
N MET A 312 -0.55 -7.20 35.21
CA MET A 312 -0.20 -7.33 36.62
C MET A 312 -1.36 -8.03 37.35
N PRO A 313 -1.10 -9.01 38.24
CA PRO A 313 -2.17 -9.82 38.81
C PRO A 313 -3.04 -8.98 39.74
N LYS A 314 -4.30 -8.74 39.36
CA LYS A 314 -5.35 -8.32 40.31
C LYS A 314 -5.87 -9.56 41.05
N PRO A 315 -6.09 -9.48 42.37
CA PRO A 315 -6.50 -10.61 43.18
C PRO A 315 -7.95 -11.02 42.92
N SER A 316 -8.16 -12.33 42.99
CA SER A 316 -9.38 -13.11 42.86
C SER A 316 -10.61 -12.55 43.59
N LEU A 317 -11.73 -12.47 42.86
CA LEU A 317 -13.09 -12.39 43.41
C LEU A 317 -13.65 -13.81 43.55
N VAL A 318 -13.83 -14.28 44.78
CA VAL A 318 -14.81 -15.32 45.12
C VAL A 318 -15.80 -14.67 46.08
N LEU A 319 -17.00 -14.36 45.58
CA LEU A 319 -18.14 -13.98 46.40
C LEU A 319 -19.06 -15.19 46.47
N GLY A 320 -19.10 -15.85 47.62
CA GLY A 320 -19.97 -16.98 47.89
C GLY A 320 -20.34 -17.03 49.37
N PHE A 321 -21.59 -16.64 49.64
CA PHE A 321 -22.44 -17.02 50.77
C PHE A 321 -22.00 -16.76 52.23
N LEU A 322 -22.86 -15.99 52.90
CA LEU A 322 -23.09 -16.01 54.35
C LEU A 322 -23.28 -17.45 54.86
N ILE A 323 -22.62 -17.83 55.95
CA ILE A 323 -23.13 -18.63 57.08
C ILE A 323 -22.12 -18.58 58.26
N LYS A 324 -22.70 -18.68 59.46
CA LYS A 324 -22.20 -18.50 60.82
C LYS A 324 -21.04 -19.39 61.31
N GLU A 325 -20.43 -18.87 62.39
CA GLU A 325 -19.92 -19.55 63.61
C GLU A 325 -18.52 -20.20 63.65
N ASN A 326 -17.80 -19.75 64.69
CA ASN A 326 -16.79 -20.44 65.52
C ASN A 326 -15.51 -21.03 64.89
N SER A 327 -14.36 -20.53 65.37
CA SER A 327 -13.37 -21.30 66.15
C SER A 327 -11.90 -21.07 65.74
N LEU A 328 -11.14 -20.55 66.73
CA LEU A 328 -9.76 -20.86 67.10
C LEU A 328 -8.57 -20.60 66.12
N TYR A 329 -7.67 -19.76 66.65
CA TYR A 329 -6.21 -19.95 66.80
C TYR A 329 -5.20 -19.21 65.89
N THR A 330 -4.51 -18.27 66.56
CA THR A 330 -3.06 -17.92 66.56
C THR A 330 -2.39 -17.12 65.43
N ASP A 331 -2.26 -15.80 65.72
CA ASP A 331 -1.04 -14.99 65.89
C ASP A 331 0.16 -15.20 64.93
N LYS A 332 0.48 -14.15 64.13
CA LYS A 332 1.77 -13.41 64.25
C LYS A 332 1.81 -12.11 63.42
N ARG A 333 1.77 -11.00 64.17
CA ARG A 333 2.40 -9.67 63.99
C ARG A 333 2.59 -9.07 62.59
N THR A 334 1.76 -8.05 62.40
CA THR A 334 1.90 -6.84 61.59
C THR A 334 3.15 -5.99 61.87
N SER A 335 3.74 -5.41 60.82
CA SER A 335 4.09 -3.99 60.82
C SER A 335 3.95 -3.44 59.39
N LYS A 336 2.89 -2.65 59.18
CA LYS A 336 2.68 -1.80 58.00
C LYS A 336 3.25 -0.43 58.35
N GLN A 337 4.22 0.05 57.59
CA GLN A 337 4.60 1.47 57.61
C GLN A 337 3.90 2.17 56.46
N SER A 338 3.13 3.20 56.81
CA SER A 338 2.41 4.09 55.91
C SER A 338 3.33 5.22 55.46
N CYS A 339 3.34 5.53 54.17
CA CYS A 339 3.78 6.84 53.67
C CYS A 339 2.55 7.67 53.32
N LYS A 340 2.45 8.84 53.95
CA LYS A 340 1.46 9.89 53.70
C LYS A 340 1.96 10.83 52.60
N GLU A 341 1.01 11.25 51.76
CA GLU A 341 0.89 12.54 51.04
C GLU A 341 2.10 13.08 50.26
N CYS A 342 1.90 13.26 48.94
CA CYS A 342 2.63 14.25 48.14
C CYS A 342 1.65 15.35 47.73
N SER A 343 1.87 16.57 48.25
CA SER A 343 1.24 17.79 47.76
C SER A 343 2.25 18.61 46.95
N SER A 344 1.74 19.28 45.92
CA SER A 344 2.47 20.16 45.01
C SER A 344 2.90 21.46 45.68
N HIS A 345 3.98 22.10 45.21
CA HIS A 345 4.11 23.52 44.85
C HIS A 345 5.56 23.90 44.49
N GLY A 346 5.74 24.68 43.41
CA GLY A 346 6.75 25.75 43.33
C GLY A 346 8.06 25.52 42.55
N HIS A 347 8.15 26.17 41.39
CA HIS A 347 9.33 26.68 40.65
C HIS A 347 10.74 26.22 41.08
N ASP A 348 11.25 25.18 40.41
CA ASP A 348 12.55 25.10 39.74
C ASP A 348 12.84 23.62 39.46
N GLY A 349 12.81 23.24 38.18
CA GLY A 349 12.76 21.85 37.71
C GLY A 349 14.00 21.00 38.03
N LYS A 350 14.11 20.51 39.27
CA LYS A 350 15.01 19.41 39.65
C LYS A 350 14.32 18.48 40.65
N TYR A 351 14.12 17.23 40.26
CA TYR A 351 13.73 16.15 41.16
C TYR A 351 14.98 15.55 41.81
N GLN A 352 15.06 15.55 43.14
CA GLN A 352 16.10 14.88 43.92
C GLN A 352 15.45 13.88 44.87
N CYS A 353 15.70 12.58 44.67
CA CYS A 353 15.37 11.56 45.67
C CYS A 353 16.56 11.40 46.63
N VAL A 354 16.34 11.68 47.92
CA VAL A 354 17.32 11.46 48.98
C VAL A 354 16.90 10.21 49.78
N CYS A 355 17.70 9.14 49.69
CA CYS A 355 17.58 8.01 50.61
C CYS A 355 18.54 8.23 51.79
N ALA A 356 18.00 8.37 53.00
CA ALA A 356 18.79 8.51 54.22
C ALA A 356 19.29 7.15 54.73
N GLY A 357 20.62 7.04 54.76
CA GLY A 357 21.53 6.14 55.47
C GLY A 357 21.04 4.98 56.34
N SER A 358 21.79 3.88 56.25
CA SER A 358 22.42 3.29 57.46
C SER A 358 23.74 2.59 57.09
N THR A 359 24.81 3.00 57.75
CA THR A 359 26.06 2.26 57.92
C THR A 359 26.20 1.94 59.40
N ALA A 360 26.34 0.66 59.77
CA ALA A 360 27.47 0.13 60.57
C ALA A 360 27.22 -1.32 61.05
N THR A 361 28.14 -2.20 60.63
CA THR A 361 28.83 -3.29 61.37
C THR A 361 28.06 -4.39 62.13
N SER A 362 28.24 -5.63 61.67
CA SER A 362 29.25 -6.58 62.20
C SER A 362 29.73 -7.51 61.10
#